data_AF-A0A1L3FNJ6-F1
#
_entry.id   AF-A0A1L3FNJ6-F1
#
_cell.length_a   1.000
_cell.length_b   1.000
_cell.length_c   1.000
_cell.angle_alpha   90.00
_cell.angle_beta   90.00
_cell.angle_gamma   90.00
#
_symmetry.space_group_name_H-M   'P 1'
#
loop_
_entity.id
_entity.type
_entity.pdbx_description
1 polymer ?
#
loop_
_entity_poly.entity_id
_entity_poly.type
_entity_poly.pdbx_seq_one_letter_code
_entity_poly.pdbx_strand_id
1 'polypeptide(L)'
;MSLNTTAVRMKVILNAVKPEVMRRLAVPVTLRLDRLHLTHQAAFGWTNGHLFGFHAGEERWGIPDPGGDFGPQPIDACKARLSDIVQETGAKTIHYLSDFGDSWDHVIKLEKWFDNTTTEGLPLLLDAAGRCPPEDVGGARGYAEYLDAIGAPPIPSTSKRVSGGPNSSILRHRPEGARGRRQRIVGNMEAGLARHALKIDVKRQSKGPQSYAYSEVGRTPLLARGSHPRRHPLRRSMRCDKGLDV
;
A
#
# COMPACT_ATOMS: atom_id res chain seq x y z
N MET A 1 20.45 -18.83 -8.92
CA MET A 1 20.54 -17.95 -10.11
C MET A 1 19.61 -16.78 -9.89
N SER A 2 20.10 -15.54 -9.94
CA SER A 2 19.24 -14.36 -9.89
C SER A 2 18.38 -14.31 -11.15
N LEU A 3 17.07 -14.14 -10.99
CA LEU A 3 16.18 -13.85 -12.10
C LEU A 3 16.27 -12.36 -12.41
N ASN A 4 16.36 -12.01 -13.69
CA ASN A 4 16.23 -10.62 -14.13
C ASN A 4 14.74 -10.30 -14.35
N THR A 5 14.36 -9.06 -14.07
CA THR A 5 13.00 -8.55 -14.22
C THR A 5 13.03 -7.07 -14.60
N THR A 6 11.88 -6.53 -14.99
CA THR A 6 11.70 -5.08 -15.01
C THR A 6 11.33 -4.62 -13.60
N ALA A 7 12.03 -3.62 -13.10
CA ALA A 7 11.71 -2.95 -11.85
C ALA A 7 11.20 -1.53 -12.11
N VAL A 8 10.40 -1.02 -11.20
CA VAL A 8 9.90 0.36 -11.25
C VAL A 8 10.22 1.06 -9.93
N ARG A 9 10.70 2.29 -10.03
CA ARG A 9 10.72 3.22 -8.90
C ARG A 9 9.38 3.91 -8.80
N MET A 10 8.75 3.78 -7.64
CA MET A 10 7.51 4.43 -7.31
C MET A 10 7.69 5.42 -6.17
N LYS A 11 7.03 6.58 -6.25
CA LYS A 11 6.90 7.55 -5.17
C LYS A 11 5.52 7.39 -4.55
N VAL A 12 5.48 7.10 -3.27
CA VAL A 12 4.26 6.97 -2.47
C VAL A 12 4.12 8.20 -1.60
N ILE A 13 2.98 8.87 -1.66
CA ILE A 13 2.67 10.07 -0.86
C ILE A 13 1.39 9.78 -0.09
N LEU A 14 1.39 10.05 1.22
CA LEU A 14 0.18 10.01 2.03
C LEU A 14 -0.61 11.31 1.85
N ASN A 15 -1.86 11.21 1.38
CA ASN A 15 -2.71 12.37 1.12
C ASN A 15 -3.25 12.98 2.42
N ALA A 16 -3.65 14.25 2.35
CA ALA A 16 -4.23 15.02 3.45
C ALA A 16 -3.38 15.15 4.73
N VAL A 17 -2.13 14.69 4.71
CA VAL A 17 -1.21 14.76 5.86
C VAL A 17 -0.15 15.84 5.66
N LYS A 18 0.11 16.61 6.73
CA LYS A 18 1.19 17.61 6.80
C LYS A 18 2.01 17.42 8.09
N PRO A 19 3.35 17.56 8.04
CA PRO A 19 4.19 17.71 6.84
C PRO A 19 4.11 16.48 5.91
N GLU A 20 4.50 16.62 4.63
CA GLU A 20 4.40 15.54 3.63
C GLU A 20 5.10 14.27 4.13
N VAL A 21 4.36 13.15 4.14
CA VAL A 21 4.88 11.81 4.40
C VAL A 21 5.03 11.08 3.09
N MET A 22 6.25 10.67 2.79
CA MET A 22 6.63 10.17 1.47
C MET A 22 7.62 9.03 1.55
N ARG A 23 7.43 8.00 0.73
CA ARG A 23 8.38 6.89 0.55
C ARG A 23 8.69 6.71 -0.94
N ARG A 24 9.97 6.56 -1.30
CA ARG A 24 10.35 6.07 -2.64
C ARG A 24 10.81 4.64 -2.56
N LEU A 25 10.17 3.78 -3.34
CA LEU A 25 10.39 2.35 -3.35
C LEU A 25 10.85 1.92 -4.75
N ALA A 26 11.77 0.97 -4.83
CA ALA A 26 12.01 0.19 -6.04
C ALA A 26 11.40 -1.20 -5.85
N VAL A 27 10.54 -1.61 -6.78
CA VAL A 27 9.84 -2.89 -6.73
C VAL A 27 9.88 -3.61 -8.09
N PRO A 28 9.89 -4.94 -8.13
CA PRO A 28 9.66 -5.69 -9.36
C PRO A 28 8.25 -5.41 -9.88
N VAL A 29 8.08 -5.21 -11.19
CA VAL A 29 6.74 -5.01 -11.77
C VAL A 29 5.91 -6.29 -11.69
N THR A 30 6.57 -7.44 -11.59
CA THR A 30 5.96 -8.74 -11.36
C THR A 30 5.55 -8.96 -9.91
N LEU A 31 5.73 -7.99 -8.99
CA LEU A 31 5.35 -8.16 -7.59
C LEU A 31 3.83 -8.29 -7.46
N ARG A 32 3.35 -9.31 -6.75
CA ARG A 32 1.92 -9.49 -6.44
C ARG A 32 1.42 -8.35 -5.57
N LEU A 33 0.16 -7.96 -5.72
CA LEU A 33 -0.39 -6.78 -5.04
C LEU A 33 -0.50 -6.98 -3.53
N ASP A 34 -0.78 -8.19 -3.04
CA ASP A 34 -0.69 -8.51 -1.60
C ASP A 34 0.72 -8.30 -1.04
N ARG A 35 1.77 -8.60 -1.82
CA ARG A 35 3.17 -8.37 -1.43
C ARG A 35 3.57 -6.91 -1.58
N LEU A 36 3.01 -6.19 -2.54
CA LEU A 36 3.16 -4.74 -2.66
C LEU A 36 2.56 -4.03 -1.45
N HIS A 37 1.38 -4.46 -1.00
CA HIS A 37 0.74 -4.00 0.23
C HIS A 37 1.66 -4.21 1.45
N LEU A 38 2.21 -5.41 1.66
CA LEU A 38 3.16 -5.64 2.76
C LEU A 38 4.44 -4.80 2.64
N THR A 39 4.91 -4.57 1.41
CA THR A 39 6.08 -3.70 1.16
C THR A 39 5.77 -2.26 1.59
N HIS A 40 4.55 -1.79 1.33
CA HIS A 40 4.05 -0.50 1.76
C HIS A 40 3.96 -0.42 3.28
N GLN A 41 3.29 -1.38 3.92
CA GLN A 41 3.13 -1.46 5.38
C GLN A 41 4.49 -1.37 6.08
N ALA A 42 5.48 -2.16 5.62
CA ALA A 42 6.84 -2.11 6.15
C ALA A 42 7.54 -0.75 5.92
N ALA A 43 7.36 -0.11 4.76
CA ALA A 43 7.94 1.20 4.46
C ALA A 43 7.36 2.33 5.33
N PHE A 44 6.11 2.16 5.78
CA PHE A 44 5.44 3.09 6.70
C PHE A 44 5.57 2.70 8.17
N GLY A 45 6.10 1.51 8.49
CA GLY A 45 6.24 1.03 9.87
C GLY A 45 4.93 0.57 10.50
N TRP A 46 3.95 0.20 9.67
CA TRP A 46 2.65 -0.29 10.07
C TRP A 46 2.60 -1.82 10.13
N THR A 47 1.58 -2.36 10.80
CA THR A 47 1.50 -3.75 11.25
C THR A 47 0.60 -4.64 10.40
N ASN A 48 0.03 -4.12 9.30
CA ASN A 48 -0.93 -4.86 8.46
C ASN A 48 -2.16 -5.36 9.25
N GLY A 49 -2.64 -4.52 10.17
CA GLY A 49 -3.80 -4.81 11.01
C GLY A 49 -5.17 -4.53 10.37
N HIS A 50 -5.20 -3.97 9.15
CA HIS A 50 -6.45 -3.51 8.51
C HIS A 50 -6.59 -3.96 7.05
N LEU A 51 -7.82 -3.87 6.54
CA LEU A 51 -8.12 -4.07 5.12
C LEU A 51 -7.41 -3.02 4.23
N PHE A 52 -7.23 -3.38 2.97
CA PHE A 52 -6.62 -2.51 1.98
C PHE A 52 -7.25 -2.69 0.61
N GLY A 53 -7.04 -1.70 -0.26
CA GLY A 53 -7.40 -1.77 -1.67
C GLY A 53 -6.51 -0.87 -2.53
N PHE A 54 -6.25 -1.31 -3.76
CA PHE A 54 -5.67 -0.51 -4.83
C PHE A 54 -6.77 -0.10 -5.80
N HIS A 55 -6.69 1.11 -6.34
CA HIS A 55 -7.57 1.55 -7.41
C HIS A 55 -6.83 2.33 -8.49
N ALA A 56 -7.21 2.07 -9.74
CA ALA A 56 -6.69 2.75 -10.93
C ALA A 56 -7.74 2.71 -12.03
N GLY A 57 -8.14 3.89 -12.54
CA GLY A 57 -9.33 3.98 -13.38
C GLY A 57 -10.57 3.52 -12.61
N GLU A 58 -11.39 2.68 -13.25
CA GLU A 58 -12.60 2.09 -12.64
C GLU A 58 -12.30 0.75 -11.91
N GLU A 59 -11.08 0.23 -12.06
CA GLU A 59 -10.71 -1.09 -11.54
C GLU A 59 -10.20 -1.00 -10.10
N ARG A 60 -10.51 -2.07 -9.34
CA ARG A 60 -10.18 -2.18 -7.91
C ARG A 60 -9.58 -3.55 -7.62
N TRP A 61 -8.48 -3.56 -6.87
CA TRP A 61 -7.83 -4.78 -6.40
C TRP A 61 -7.77 -4.77 -4.88
N GLY A 62 -8.02 -5.90 -4.24
CA GLY A 62 -8.07 -5.99 -2.78
C GLY A 62 -8.32 -7.41 -2.31
N ILE A 63 -8.83 -7.55 -1.09
CA ILE A 63 -9.29 -8.83 -0.56
C ILE A 63 -10.78 -8.96 -0.92
N PRO A 64 -11.18 -9.94 -1.75
CA PRO A 64 -12.60 -10.19 -2.01
C PRO A 64 -13.30 -10.64 -0.74
N ASP A 65 -14.52 -10.19 -0.55
CA ASP A 65 -15.41 -10.68 0.50
C ASP A 65 -15.92 -12.08 0.11
N PRO A 66 -15.66 -13.13 0.92
CA PRO A 66 -16.14 -14.48 0.64
C PRO A 66 -17.68 -14.57 0.58
N GLY A 67 -18.39 -13.71 1.32
CA GLY A 67 -19.86 -13.67 1.34
C GLY A 67 -20.47 -12.94 0.14
N GLY A 68 -19.72 -12.00 -0.44
CA GLY A 68 -20.21 -11.15 -1.53
C GLY A 68 -21.25 -10.13 -1.08
N ASP A 69 -21.33 -9.85 0.23
CA ASP A 69 -22.38 -9.05 0.84
C ASP A 69 -22.17 -7.54 0.65
N PHE A 70 -20.93 -7.13 0.34
CA PHE A 70 -20.51 -5.71 0.30
C PHE A 70 -20.30 -5.16 -1.11
N GLY A 71 -21.29 -5.31 -1.98
CA GLY A 71 -21.31 -4.70 -3.31
C GLY A 71 -20.33 -5.36 -4.30
N PRO A 72 -19.92 -4.63 -5.38
CA PRO A 72 -19.04 -5.20 -6.40
C PRO A 72 -17.68 -5.58 -5.83
N GLN A 73 -17.31 -6.84 -6.04
CA GLN A 73 -16.08 -7.40 -5.48
C GLN A 73 -14.83 -6.88 -6.20
N PRO A 74 -13.75 -6.56 -5.45
CA PRO A 74 -12.48 -6.23 -6.07
C PRO A 74 -11.84 -7.47 -6.70
N ILE A 75 -10.94 -7.24 -7.66
CA ILE A 75 -10.04 -8.27 -8.17
C ILE A 75 -9.12 -8.72 -7.04
N ASP A 76 -8.93 -10.03 -6.90
CA ASP A 76 -8.11 -10.62 -5.84
C ASP A 76 -6.64 -10.18 -5.94
N ALA A 77 -6.19 -9.38 -4.97
CA ALA A 77 -4.82 -8.87 -4.88
C ALA A 77 -3.78 -10.00 -4.71
N CYS A 78 -4.20 -11.20 -4.27
CA CYS A 78 -3.32 -12.37 -4.23
C CYS A 78 -3.08 -12.98 -5.61
N LYS A 79 -3.89 -12.66 -6.61
CA LYS A 79 -3.81 -13.20 -7.98
C LYS A 79 -3.32 -12.17 -8.99
N ALA A 80 -3.40 -10.88 -8.66
CA ALA A 80 -2.91 -9.79 -9.50
C ALA A 80 -1.49 -9.32 -9.13
N ARG A 81 -0.81 -8.72 -10.10
CA ARG A 81 0.53 -8.12 -10.02
C ARG A 81 0.48 -6.64 -10.39
N LEU A 82 1.53 -5.91 -10.02
CA LEU A 82 1.67 -4.50 -10.42
C LEU A 82 1.68 -4.32 -11.95
N SER A 83 2.25 -5.28 -12.69
CA SER A 83 2.20 -5.31 -14.14
C SER A 83 0.78 -5.33 -14.69
N ASP A 84 -0.13 -6.01 -14.00
CA ASP A 84 -1.51 -6.23 -14.48
C ASP A 84 -2.25 -4.89 -14.42
N ILE A 85 -2.14 -4.15 -13.31
CA ILE A 85 -2.67 -2.77 -13.20
C ILE A 85 -2.17 -1.90 -14.37
N VAL A 86 -0.86 -1.92 -14.64
CA VAL A 86 -0.26 -1.05 -15.65
C VAL A 86 -0.70 -1.44 -17.06
N GLN A 87 -0.83 -2.74 -17.35
CA GLN A 87 -1.25 -3.25 -18.66
C GLN A 87 -2.74 -3.03 -18.90
N GLU A 88 -3.59 -3.26 -17.89
CA GLU A 88 -5.04 -3.16 -17.99
C GLU A 88 -5.53 -1.71 -18.05
N THR A 89 -4.91 -0.83 -17.27
CA THR A 89 -5.38 0.57 -17.11
C THR A 89 -4.52 1.61 -17.80
N GLY A 90 -3.27 1.28 -18.16
CA GLY A 90 -2.28 2.27 -18.61
C GLY A 90 -1.90 3.31 -17.55
N ALA A 91 -2.29 3.10 -16.28
CA ALA A 91 -2.16 4.10 -15.24
C ALA A 91 -0.70 4.36 -14.84
N LYS A 92 -0.35 5.64 -14.72
CA LYS A 92 0.91 6.12 -14.13
C LYS A 92 0.78 6.47 -12.65
N THR A 93 -0.47 6.56 -12.18
CA THR A 93 -0.84 6.87 -10.80
C THR A 93 -1.81 5.80 -10.34
N ILE A 94 -1.50 5.18 -9.22
CA ILE A 94 -2.33 4.18 -8.54
C ILE A 94 -2.63 4.75 -7.16
N HIS A 95 -3.86 4.61 -6.71
CA HIS A 95 -4.19 4.95 -5.35
C HIS A 95 -4.25 3.69 -4.50
N TYR A 96 -3.84 3.83 -3.25
CA TYR A 96 -3.81 2.74 -2.28
C TYR A 96 -4.46 3.24 -1.00
N LEU A 97 -5.60 2.63 -0.69
CA LEU A 97 -6.33 2.86 0.54
C LEU A 97 -5.94 1.77 1.54
N SER A 98 -5.47 2.16 2.71
CA SER A 98 -5.31 1.26 3.85
C SER A 98 -6.14 1.73 5.02
N ASP A 99 -6.62 0.77 5.80
CA ASP A 99 -7.51 1.01 6.92
C ASP A 99 -8.79 1.75 6.51
N PHE A 100 -9.86 1.00 6.32
CA PHE A 100 -11.13 1.58 5.88
C PHE A 100 -11.82 2.38 6.99
N GLY A 101 -11.38 2.25 8.25
CA GLY A 101 -11.80 3.12 9.34
C GLY A 101 -11.15 4.50 9.24
N ASP A 102 -9.83 4.55 9.32
CA ASP A 102 -9.06 5.80 9.30
C ASP A 102 -8.90 6.41 7.89
N SER A 103 -9.19 5.64 6.84
CA SER A 103 -9.17 6.04 5.44
C SER A 103 -7.83 6.63 4.97
N TRP A 104 -6.73 5.93 5.23
CA TRP A 104 -5.41 6.37 4.78
C TRP A 104 -5.25 6.22 3.27
N ASP A 105 -5.51 7.30 2.54
CA ASP A 105 -5.31 7.38 1.08
C ASP A 105 -3.85 7.70 0.73
N HIS A 106 -3.26 6.85 -0.09
CA HIS A 106 -1.91 7.01 -0.61
C HIS A 106 -1.91 7.10 -2.13
N VAL A 107 -1.18 8.08 -2.64
CA VAL A 107 -0.96 8.21 -4.08
C VAL A 107 0.39 7.61 -4.43
N ILE A 108 0.36 6.53 -5.22
CA ILE A 108 1.52 5.85 -5.78
C ILE A 108 1.74 6.35 -7.21
N LYS A 109 2.85 7.05 -7.43
CA LYS A 109 3.28 7.51 -8.77
C LYS A 109 4.41 6.63 -9.28
N LEU A 110 4.24 6.07 -10.48
CA LEU A 110 5.28 5.29 -11.16
C LEU A 110 6.24 6.25 -11.89
N GLU A 111 7.47 6.41 -11.38
CA GLU A 111 8.38 7.46 -11.82
C GLU A 111 9.38 7.00 -12.90
N LYS A 112 10.00 5.83 -12.71
CA LYS A 112 11.11 5.38 -13.57
C LYS A 112 11.19 3.86 -13.64
N TRP A 113 11.40 3.34 -14.84
CA TRP A 113 11.50 1.91 -15.14
C TRP A 113 12.96 1.50 -15.34
N PHE A 114 13.29 0.26 -14.97
CA PHE A 114 14.62 -0.32 -15.04
C PHE A 114 14.53 -1.75 -15.57
N ASP A 115 14.97 -1.98 -16.79
CA ASP A 115 14.98 -3.30 -17.42
C ASP A 115 16.19 -4.13 -17.01
N ASN A 116 16.07 -5.46 -17.14
CA ASN A 116 17.13 -6.42 -16.80
C ASN A 116 17.70 -6.24 -15.38
N THR A 117 16.84 -5.84 -14.45
CA THR A 117 17.18 -5.64 -13.04
C THR A 117 17.18 -6.98 -12.32
N THR A 118 18.21 -7.27 -11.53
CA THR A 118 18.20 -8.44 -10.64
C THR A 118 17.06 -8.32 -9.63
N THR A 119 16.32 -9.41 -9.40
CA THR A 119 15.36 -9.47 -8.30
C THR A 119 16.03 -9.49 -6.93
N GLU A 120 17.33 -9.76 -6.86
CA GLU A 120 18.10 -9.80 -5.64
C GLU A 120 18.19 -8.40 -5.01
N GLY A 121 17.71 -8.28 -3.78
CA GLY A 121 17.69 -7.01 -3.05
C GLY A 121 16.46 -6.13 -3.27
N LEU A 122 15.48 -6.58 -4.07
CA LEU A 122 14.17 -5.95 -4.18
C LEU A 122 13.12 -6.70 -3.32
N PRO A 123 12.10 -6.01 -2.77
CA PRO A 123 11.85 -4.58 -2.84
C PRO A 123 12.77 -3.76 -1.92
N LEU A 124 12.97 -2.48 -2.27
CA LEU A 124 13.96 -1.61 -1.64
C LEU A 124 13.41 -0.20 -1.36
N LEU A 125 13.55 0.28 -0.12
CA LEU A 125 13.28 1.68 0.24
C LEU A 125 14.48 2.55 -0.11
N LEU A 126 14.28 3.50 -1.02
CA LEU A 126 15.32 4.38 -1.57
C LEU A 126 15.42 5.72 -0.83
N ASP A 127 14.27 6.24 -0.40
CA ASP A 127 14.16 7.58 0.19
C ASP A 127 12.89 7.65 1.04
N ALA A 128 12.94 8.44 2.11
CA ALA A 128 11.82 8.64 3.02
C ALA A 128 11.83 10.08 3.55
N ALA A 129 10.65 10.71 3.58
CA ALA A 129 10.44 12.01 4.20
C ALA A 129 9.18 11.99 5.07
N GLY A 130 9.18 12.78 6.15
CA GLY A 130 8.08 12.86 7.10
C GLY A 130 7.97 11.64 8.03
N ARG A 131 7.55 11.91 9.28
CA ARG A 131 7.19 10.86 10.25
C ARG A 131 5.92 10.19 9.76
N CYS A 132 5.83 8.87 9.87
CA CYS A 132 4.56 8.18 9.62
C CYS A 132 3.57 8.46 10.75
N PRO A 133 2.28 8.59 10.44
CA PRO A 133 1.24 8.45 11.45
C PRO A 133 1.39 7.11 12.17
N PRO A 134 1.24 7.07 13.51
CA PRO A 134 0.95 5.81 14.19
C PRO A 134 -0.36 5.21 13.64
N GLU A 135 -0.52 3.89 13.77
CA GLU A 135 -1.82 3.25 13.48
C GLU A 135 -2.90 3.72 14.46
N ASP A 136 -4.16 3.65 14.03
CA ASP A 136 -5.35 3.93 14.86
C ASP A 136 -5.41 5.33 15.49
N VAL A 137 -4.78 6.33 14.85
CA VAL A 137 -4.82 7.72 15.34
C VAL A 137 -6.05 8.49 14.86
N GLY A 138 -6.97 7.87 14.09
CA GLY A 138 -8.17 8.54 13.60
C GLY A 138 -7.94 9.30 12.30
N GLY A 139 -7.11 8.76 11.42
CA GLY A 139 -6.83 9.32 10.10
C GLY A 139 -6.04 10.64 10.15
N ALA A 140 -6.04 11.36 9.03
CA ALA A 140 -5.20 12.55 8.84
C ALA A 140 -5.45 13.65 9.90
N ARG A 141 -6.70 13.82 10.33
CA ARG A 141 -7.06 14.80 11.37
C ARG A 141 -6.45 14.42 12.72
N GLY A 142 -6.65 13.17 13.15
CA GLY A 142 -6.12 12.75 14.45
C GLY A 142 -4.59 12.66 14.47
N TYR A 143 -3.95 12.43 13.32
CA TYR A 143 -2.49 12.59 13.22
C TYR A 143 -2.01 14.04 13.39
N ALA A 144 -2.73 15.03 12.83
CA ALA A 144 -2.40 16.43 13.06
C ALA A 144 -2.51 16.78 14.55
N GLU A 145 -3.59 16.36 15.21
CA GLU A 145 -3.79 16.51 16.66
C GLU A 145 -2.67 15.82 17.46
N TYR A 146 -2.24 14.63 17.04
CA TYR A 146 -1.12 13.92 17.64
C TYR A 146 0.20 14.70 17.54
N LEU A 147 0.52 15.26 16.37
CA LEU A 147 1.74 16.05 16.17
C LEU A 147 1.76 17.32 17.04
N ASP A 148 0.62 17.99 17.15
CA ASP A 148 0.44 19.16 18.00
C ASP A 148 0.65 18.80 19.48
N ALA A 149 0.05 17.68 19.92
CA ALA A 149 0.15 17.22 21.31
C ALA A 149 1.60 16.88 21.71
N ILE A 150 2.39 16.30 20.81
CA ILE A 150 3.80 15.98 21.09
C ILE A 150 4.77 17.14 20.80
N GLY A 151 4.26 18.30 20.36
CA GLY A 151 5.06 19.47 20.00
C GLY A 151 6.10 19.18 18.92
N ALA A 152 5.82 18.24 18.01
CA ALA A 152 6.82 17.81 17.04
C ALA A 152 7.05 18.90 15.98
N PRO A 153 8.28 19.44 15.85
CA PRO A 153 8.57 20.35 14.76
C PRO A 153 8.44 19.59 13.42
N PRO A 154 7.97 20.25 12.35
CA PRO A 154 7.97 19.63 11.03
C PRO A 154 9.38 19.22 10.67
N ILE A 155 9.61 17.94 10.41
CA ILE A 155 10.90 17.47 9.93
C ILE A 155 11.03 18.02 8.50
N PRO A 156 12.03 18.87 8.19
CA PRO A 156 12.20 19.37 6.85
C PRO A 156 12.37 18.18 5.89
N SER A 157 11.79 18.28 4.69
CA SER A 157 11.96 17.32 3.58
C SER A 157 13.40 17.34 3.07
N THR A 158 14.32 16.99 3.96
CA THR A 158 15.72 16.87 3.63
C THR A 158 15.88 15.52 2.94
N SER A 159 15.99 15.55 1.61
CA SER A 159 16.90 14.64 0.93
C SER A 159 18.32 14.95 1.44
N LYS A 160 18.59 14.62 2.70
CA LYS A 160 19.93 14.73 3.27
C LYS A 160 20.69 13.54 2.72
N ARG A 161 21.39 13.79 1.62
CA ARG A 161 22.60 13.04 1.27
C ARG A 161 23.50 13.17 2.50
N VAL A 162 23.61 12.12 3.32
CA VAL A 162 24.52 12.13 4.46
C VAL A 162 25.93 12.28 3.87
N SER A 163 26.50 13.48 3.98
CA SER A 163 27.86 13.78 3.59
C SER A 163 28.76 13.58 4.80
N GLY A 164 29.53 12.48 4.78
CA GLY A 164 30.86 12.40 5.36
C GLY A 164 31.00 12.15 6.86
N GLY A 165 31.56 10.99 7.20
CA GLY A 165 32.44 10.76 8.36
C GLY A 165 33.54 9.77 7.92
N PRO A 166 34.80 9.93 8.35
CA PRO A 166 35.96 9.49 7.59
C PRO A 166 36.28 8.02 7.83
N ASN A 167 36.38 7.24 6.76
CA ASN A 167 37.52 6.35 6.59
C ASN A 167 37.80 6.11 5.12
N SER A 168 38.88 6.75 4.69
CA SER A 168 39.53 6.62 3.40
C SER A 168 40.22 5.26 3.28
N SER A 169 40.06 4.59 2.15
CA SER A 169 41.15 4.15 1.26
C SER A 169 40.63 3.10 0.28
N ILE A 170 41.30 2.98 -0.88
CA ILE A 170 41.08 2.00 -1.97
C ILE A 170 40.02 2.55 -2.97
N LEU A 171 40.35 3.10 -4.16
CA LEU A 171 41.43 2.83 -5.11
C LEU A 171 41.83 4.11 -5.86
N ARG A 172 43.14 4.36 -5.99
CA ARG A 172 43.68 5.13 -7.12
C ARG A 172 43.84 4.17 -8.28
N HIS A 173 43.42 4.56 -9.49
CA HIS A 173 43.87 3.91 -10.71
C HIS A 173 44.68 4.90 -11.56
N ARG A 174 45.92 4.50 -11.85
CA ARG A 174 46.79 5.04 -12.89
C ARG A 174 46.39 4.38 -14.23
N PRO A 175 46.41 5.09 -15.37
CA PRO A 175 46.06 4.47 -16.65
C PRO A 175 47.31 4.06 -17.43
N GLU A 176 47.23 2.95 -18.15
CA GLU A 176 47.85 2.80 -19.48
C GLU A 176 47.22 1.63 -20.25
N GLY A 177 47.15 1.80 -21.58
CA GLY A 177 46.16 1.16 -22.44
C GLY A 177 46.44 -0.28 -22.88
N ALA A 178 45.38 -0.93 -23.36
CA ALA A 178 45.43 -1.95 -24.40
C ALA A 178 44.03 -2.08 -25.05
N ARG A 179 44.03 -2.15 -26.38
CA ARG A 179 42.84 -2.35 -27.24
C ARG A 179 42.41 -3.82 -27.17
N GLY A 180 41.10 -4.11 -27.15
CA GLY A 180 40.59 -5.48 -27.35
C GLY A 180 39.08 -5.64 -27.12
N ARG A 181 38.43 -6.36 -28.04
CA ARG A 181 36.97 -6.54 -28.27
C ARG A 181 36.07 -7.03 -27.11
N ARG A 182 34.80 -6.60 -27.25
CA ARG A 182 33.48 -7.22 -26.97
C ARG A 182 32.99 -7.46 -25.52
N GLN A 183 31.73 -7.04 -25.33
CA GLN A 183 30.75 -7.36 -24.28
C GLN A 183 31.03 -6.83 -22.87
N ARG A 184 30.19 -5.90 -22.40
CA ARG A 184 28.94 -6.20 -21.67
C ARG A 184 28.27 -4.87 -21.27
N ILE A 185 27.09 -4.57 -21.82
CA ILE A 185 26.24 -3.50 -21.27
C ILE A 185 25.59 -4.09 -20.01
N VAL A 186 26.28 -4.01 -18.87
CA VAL A 186 25.68 -4.24 -17.56
C VAL A 186 25.26 -2.87 -17.06
N GLY A 187 23.99 -2.53 -17.29
CA GLY A 187 23.43 -1.23 -16.91
C GLY A 187 23.33 -1.06 -15.39
N ASN A 188 24.35 -0.46 -14.79
CA ASN A 188 24.27 0.75 -13.95
C ASN A 188 23.11 0.93 -12.93
N MET A 189 22.64 -0.10 -12.23
CA MET A 189 21.83 0.10 -11.01
C MET A 189 22.70 0.31 -9.75
N GLU A 190 23.86 -0.36 -9.69
CA GLU A 190 24.76 -0.40 -8.54
C GLU A 190 25.36 0.97 -8.18
N ALA A 191 25.72 1.79 -9.17
CA ALA A 191 26.56 2.96 -8.91
C ALA A 191 25.85 4.17 -8.26
N GLY A 192 24.51 4.21 -8.27
CA GLY A 192 23.74 5.40 -7.88
C GLY A 192 22.80 5.26 -6.69
N LEU A 193 22.23 4.08 -6.44
CA LEU A 193 21.11 3.89 -5.50
C LEU A 193 21.53 3.42 -4.09
N ALA A 194 22.68 2.75 -3.97
CA ALA A 194 22.95 1.87 -2.83
C ALA A 194 23.40 2.56 -1.52
N ARG A 195 23.68 3.87 -1.52
CA ARG A 195 24.38 4.48 -0.37
C ARG A 195 23.52 4.66 0.90
N HIS A 196 22.20 4.58 0.81
CA HIS A 196 21.27 4.80 1.95
C HIS A 196 19.98 3.96 1.90
N ALA A 197 19.96 2.89 1.10
CA ALA A 197 18.73 2.14 0.84
C ALA A 197 18.51 1.02 1.87
N LEU A 198 17.28 0.88 2.39
CA LEU A 198 16.91 -0.17 3.34
C LEU A 198 16.17 -1.30 2.61
N LYS A 199 16.70 -2.53 2.70
CA LYS A 199 16.02 -3.74 2.21
C LYS A 199 14.76 -3.99 3.04
N ILE A 200 13.64 -4.21 2.37
CA ILE A 200 12.37 -4.53 3.03
C ILE A 200 12.21 -6.05 3.08
N ASP A 201 12.17 -6.62 4.29
CA ASP A 201 11.87 -8.04 4.49
C ASP A 201 10.36 -8.27 4.61
N VAL A 202 9.73 -8.58 3.47
CA VAL A 202 8.28 -8.84 3.36
C VAL A 202 7.86 -10.14 4.08
N LYS A 203 8.77 -11.10 4.33
CA LYS A 203 8.42 -12.38 4.96
C LYS A 203 8.11 -12.24 6.44
N ARG A 204 8.66 -11.23 7.11
CA ARG A 204 8.45 -11.00 8.54
C ARG A 204 7.04 -10.49 8.85
N GLN A 205 6.38 -9.81 7.90
CA GLN A 205 5.05 -9.22 8.10
C GLN A 205 3.87 -10.16 7.78
N SER A 206 4.10 -11.37 7.26
CA SER A 206 3.02 -12.29 6.86
C SER A 206 2.56 -13.26 7.97
N LYS A 207 2.91 -13.03 9.24
CA LYS A 207 2.54 -13.92 10.36
C LYS A 207 1.44 -13.29 11.22
N GLY A 208 0.19 -13.41 10.78
CA GLY A 208 -1.01 -13.11 11.56
C GLY A 208 -2.27 -13.45 10.76
N PRO A 209 -3.29 -14.12 11.33
CA PRO A 209 -4.56 -14.32 10.65
C PRO A 209 -5.31 -12.98 10.54
N GLN A 210 -5.63 -12.57 9.31
CA GLN A 210 -6.58 -11.48 9.06
C GLN A 210 -8.01 -12.01 9.23
N SER A 211 -8.48 -12.13 10.48
CA SER A 211 -9.89 -12.38 10.77
C SER A 211 -10.59 -11.04 11.00
N TYR A 212 -11.21 -10.48 9.96
CA TYR A 212 -12.09 -9.32 10.12
C TYR A 212 -13.53 -9.81 10.32
N ALA A 213 -14.01 -9.78 11.56
CA ALA A 213 -15.44 -9.84 11.84
C ALA A 213 -15.94 -8.39 11.92
N TYR A 214 -16.80 -7.98 11.00
CA TYR A 214 -17.52 -6.71 11.13
C TYR A 214 -18.58 -6.89 12.23
N SER A 215 -18.44 -6.15 13.34
CA SER A 215 -19.56 -5.93 14.25
C SER A 215 -20.57 -5.00 13.59
N GLU A 216 -21.83 -5.40 13.57
CA GLU A 216 -22.99 -4.65 13.08
C GLU A 216 -23.09 -3.25 13.74
N VAL A 217 -22.41 -2.25 13.18
CA VAL A 217 -22.62 -0.84 13.57
C VAL A 217 -22.87 -0.04 12.32
N GLY A 218 -24.12 -0.12 11.87
CA GLY A 218 -24.62 0.56 10.68
C GLY A 218 -26.15 0.65 10.66
N ARG A 219 -26.80 0.79 11.82
CA ARG A 219 -28.18 1.30 11.90
C ARG A 219 -28.15 2.69 12.52
N THR A 220 -28.10 3.71 11.67
CA THR A 220 -28.51 5.06 12.04
C THR A 220 -30.03 5.03 12.26
N PRO A 221 -30.54 5.36 13.46
CA PRO A 221 -31.98 5.52 13.64
C PRO A 221 -32.37 6.88 13.07
N LEU A 222 -33.16 6.90 12.00
CA LEU A 222 -33.89 8.11 11.63
C LEU A 222 -34.93 8.38 12.72
N LEU A 223 -34.68 9.44 13.50
CA LEU A 223 -35.58 9.97 14.50
C LEU A 223 -36.95 10.29 13.91
N ALA A 224 -37.98 9.72 14.52
CA ALA A 224 -39.38 10.01 14.27
C ALA A 224 -39.77 11.44 14.70
N ARG A 225 -40.70 12.06 13.95
CA ARG A 225 -41.63 13.08 14.46
C ARG A 225 -43.04 12.75 13.98
N GLY A 226 -44.01 13.03 14.86
CA GLY A 226 -45.39 12.50 14.92
C GLY A 226 -46.24 12.72 13.66
N SER A 227 -47.36 12.02 13.49
CA SER A 227 -48.57 12.20 14.32
C SER A 227 -49.57 11.04 14.16
N HIS A 228 -50.15 10.61 15.27
CA HIS A 228 -51.28 9.67 15.42
C HIS A 228 -52.64 10.36 15.11
N PRO A 229 -53.83 9.70 15.22
CA PRO A 229 -54.16 8.28 15.46
C PRO A 229 -55.36 7.73 14.62
N ARG A 230 -55.61 6.40 14.64
CA ARG A 230 -56.80 5.76 15.31
C ARG A 230 -57.14 4.34 14.80
N ARG A 231 -57.35 3.47 15.81
CA ARG A 231 -58.29 2.33 15.94
C ARG A 231 -57.94 0.95 15.32
N HIS A 232 -57.35 0.09 16.16
CA HIS A 232 -57.88 -1.16 16.77
C HIS A 232 -58.62 -2.27 15.94
N PRO A 233 -58.67 -3.52 16.43
CA PRO A 233 -58.02 -4.67 15.81
C PRO A 233 -58.97 -5.82 15.47
N LEU A 234 -58.56 -6.79 14.65
CA LEU A 234 -59.17 -8.13 14.68
C LEU A 234 -58.15 -9.26 14.56
N ARG A 235 -58.28 -10.18 15.53
CA ARG A 235 -57.64 -11.49 15.71
C ARG A 235 -58.00 -12.49 14.60
N ARG A 236 -57.08 -13.43 14.34
CA ARG A 236 -57.22 -14.92 14.33
C ARG A 236 -56.08 -15.49 13.46
N SER A 237 -55.11 -16.23 13.98
CA SER A 237 -55.13 -17.63 14.43
C SER A 237 -55.60 -18.64 13.37
N MET A 238 -54.63 -19.33 12.75
CA MET A 238 -54.59 -20.78 12.41
C MET A 238 -53.34 -20.97 11.51
N ARG A 239 -52.22 -21.53 11.98
CA ARG A 239 -51.91 -22.94 12.32
C ARG A 239 -52.04 -23.87 11.09
N CYS A 240 -50.90 -24.49 10.80
CA CYS A 240 -50.57 -25.52 9.81
C CYS A 240 -51.58 -26.68 9.74
N ASP A 241 -51.76 -27.30 8.57
CA ASP A 241 -51.29 -28.68 8.32
C ASP A 241 -51.39 -29.09 6.84
N LYS A 242 -50.79 -30.25 6.57
CA LYS A 242 -50.31 -30.92 5.35
C LYS A 242 -51.35 -31.45 4.32
N GLY A 243 -50.81 -31.89 3.17
CA GLY A 243 -51.36 -32.86 2.19
C GLY A 243 -51.52 -32.22 0.81
N LEU A 244 -50.76 -32.50 -0.26
CA LEU A 244 -50.38 -33.78 -0.89
C LEU A 244 -51.57 -34.71 -1.08
N ASP A 245 -52.30 -34.54 -2.17
CA ASP A 245 -52.44 -35.58 -3.21
C ASP A 245 -53.14 -35.03 -4.47
N VAL A 246 -52.60 -35.45 -5.62
CA VAL A 246 -53.10 -35.44 -7.03
C VAL A 246 -53.60 -34.16 -7.70
#